data_AF-A0A4U1ECZ3-F1
#
_entry.id   AF-A0A4U1ECZ3-F1
#
_cell.length_a   1.000
_cell.length_b   1.000
_cell.length_c   1.000
_cell.angle_alpha   90.00
_cell.angle_beta   90.00
_cell.angle_gamma   90.00
#
_symmetry.space_group_name_H-M   'P 1'
#
loop_
_entity.id
_entity.type
_entity.pdbx_description
1 polymer ?
#
loop_
_entity_poly.entity_id
_entity_poly.type
_entity_poly.pdbx_seq_one_letter_code
_entity_poly.pdbx_strand_id
1 'polypeptide(L)'
;MTDLAIQFNKNSFGVIHSSPLAIPTPLMPSQSIDVSLCLHTLDPVMKIEPLNNLQVAVKNNRDIFYFSCLIPLNVLFVEDGKMKRQVFLATWKDIPNEMNFSFRLRKVI
;
A
#
# COMPACT_ATOMS: atom_id res chain seq x y z
N MET A 1 1.89 -23.86 -12.26
CA MET A 1 1.11 -22.63 -12.49
C MET A 1 1.92 -21.74 -13.42
N THR A 2 1.29 -21.25 -14.48
CA THR A 2 1.85 -20.31 -15.47
C THR A 2 0.97 -19.06 -15.55
N ASP A 3 1.36 -18.10 -16.38
CA ASP A 3 0.57 -16.91 -16.73
C ASP A 3 0.14 -16.09 -15.51
N LEU A 4 1.07 -15.96 -14.56
CA LEU A 4 0.86 -15.24 -13.32
C LEU A 4 0.85 -13.74 -13.59
N ALA A 5 -0.23 -13.08 -13.17
CA ALA A 5 -0.38 -11.63 -13.26
C ALA A 5 -1.03 -11.09 -11.99
N ILE A 6 -0.83 -9.81 -11.71
CA ILE A 6 -1.37 -9.13 -10.55
C ILE A 6 -2.00 -7.81 -10.98
N GLN A 7 -3.08 -7.43 -10.33
CA GLN A 7 -3.72 -6.13 -10.49
C GLN A 7 -4.24 -5.65 -9.13
N PHE A 8 -4.18 -4.34 -8.90
CA PHE A 8 -4.82 -3.71 -7.76
C PHE A 8 -6.08 -2.97 -8.20
N ASN A 9 -7.10 -2.96 -7.36
CA ASN A 9 -8.21 -2.03 -7.55
C ASN A 9 -7.72 -0.60 -7.20
N LYS A 10 -8.42 0.41 -7.72
CA LYS A 10 -8.20 1.80 -7.32
C LYS A 10 -8.28 1.91 -5.80
N ASN A 11 -7.37 2.66 -5.18
CA ASN A 11 -7.24 2.72 -3.73
C ASN A 11 -6.92 4.14 -3.26
N SER A 12 -6.96 4.35 -1.94
CA SER A 12 -6.92 5.70 -1.34
C SER A 12 -5.61 6.46 -1.59
N PHE A 13 -4.54 5.76 -1.94
CA PHE A 13 -3.20 6.32 -2.10
C PHE A 13 -2.61 6.13 -3.50
N GLY A 14 -3.42 5.68 -4.48
CA GLY A 14 -2.98 5.51 -5.86
C GLY A 14 -1.89 4.45 -6.03
N VAL A 15 -1.83 3.47 -5.12
CA VAL A 15 -0.82 2.41 -5.12
C VAL A 15 -1.05 1.48 -6.30
N ILE A 16 -0.01 1.28 -7.10
CA ILE A 16 -0.01 0.40 -8.27
C ILE A 16 1.38 -0.23 -8.45
N HIS A 17 1.45 -1.36 -9.14
CA HIS A 17 2.71 -2.00 -9.47
C HIS A 17 3.44 -1.27 -10.61
N SER A 18 4.74 -1.08 -10.45
CA SER A 18 5.63 -0.45 -11.45
C SER A 18 5.99 -1.38 -12.62
N SER A 19 5.89 -2.68 -12.40
CA SER A 19 6.33 -3.74 -13.32
C SER A 19 5.43 -4.96 -13.20
N PRO A 20 5.36 -5.80 -14.26
CA PRO A 20 4.68 -7.09 -14.18
C PRO A 20 5.33 -8.02 -13.15
N LEU A 21 4.58 -9.01 -12.69
CA LEU A 21 5.09 -10.02 -11.76
C LEU A 21 6.17 -10.87 -12.44
N ALA A 22 7.42 -10.77 -11.96
CA ALA A 22 8.57 -11.41 -12.58
C ALA A 22 8.68 -12.90 -12.20
N ILE A 23 7.93 -13.77 -12.89
CA ILE A 23 7.97 -15.23 -12.69
C ILE A 23 8.26 -15.90 -14.03
N PRO A 24 9.55 -16.12 -14.37
CA PRO A 24 9.96 -16.54 -15.71
C PRO A 24 9.70 -18.03 -16.00
N THR A 25 9.55 -18.86 -14.95
CA THR A 25 9.37 -20.30 -15.08
C THR A 25 8.03 -20.75 -14.50
N PRO A 26 7.39 -21.78 -15.09
CA PRO A 26 6.22 -22.41 -14.49
C PRO A 26 6.49 -22.84 -13.04
N LEU A 27 5.59 -22.47 -12.12
CA LEU A 27 5.66 -22.91 -10.73
C LEU A 27 5.16 -24.35 -10.61
N MET A 28 6.04 -25.29 -10.29
CA MET A 28 5.71 -26.72 -10.20
C MET A 28 4.97 -27.06 -8.89
N PRO A 29 4.23 -28.18 -8.81
CA PRO A 29 3.65 -28.64 -7.55
C PRO A 29 4.70 -28.74 -6.44
N SER A 30 4.35 -28.32 -5.23
CA SER A 30 5.23 -28.27 -4.05
C SER A 30 6.43 -27.32 -4.15
N GLN A 31 6.50 -26.47 -5.19
CA GLN A 31 7.52 -25.43 -5.30
C GLN A 31 7.08 -24.15 -4.59
N SER A 32 8.03 -23.46 -3.96
CA SER A 32 7.88 -22.09 -3.44
C SER A 32 8.88 -21.17 -4.11
N ILE A 33 8.51 -19.90 -4.31
CA ILE A 33 9.37 -18.85 -4.85
C ILE A 33 9.13 -17.55 -4.09
N ASP A 34 10.17 -16.74 -3.96
CA ASP A 34 10.08 -15.38 -3.45
C ASP A 34 10.01 -14.39 -4.61
N VAL A 35 9.10 -13.42 -4.52
CA VAL A 35 8.90 -12.40 -5.55
C VAL A 35 8.86 -11.03 -4.89
N SER A 36 9.69 -10.11 -5.39
CA SER A 36 9.64 -8.70 -5.04
C SER A 36 8.88 -7.93 -6.12
N LEU A 37 7.80 -7.25 -5.72
CA LEU A 37 6.98 -6.42 -6.60
C LEU A 37 7.20 -4.96 -6.24
N CYS A 38 7.80 -4.18 -7.14
CA CYS A 38 8.04 -2.76 -6.91
C CYS A 38 6.77 -1.94 -7.17
N LEU A 39 6.43 -1.04 -6.25
CA LEU A 39 5.19 -0.25 -6.25
C LEU A 39 5.45 1.26 -6.35
N HIS A 40 4.47 2.02 -6.81
CA HIS A 40 4.45 3.49 -6.75
C HIS A 40 3.02 4.01 -6.52
N THR A 41 2.87 5.32 -6.26
CA THR A 41 1.61 5.97 -5.86
C THR A 41 1.08 6.92 -6.96
N LEU A 42 1.05 6.46 -8.22
CA LEU A 42 0.74 7.32 -9.39
C LEU A 42 -0.61 6.98 -10.05
N ASP A 43 -1.32 5.96 -9.58
CA ASP A 43 -2.62 5.58 -10.13
C ASP A 43 -3.74 6.51 -9.62
N PRO A 44 -4.87 6.69 -10.34
CA PRO A 44 -5.98 7.47 -9.85
C PRO A 44 -6.51 6.99 -8.50
N VAL A 45 -6.71 7.92 -7.59
CA VAL A 45 -7.17 7.61 -6.24
C VAL A 45 -8.66 7.30 -6.19
N MET A 46 -9.03 6.35 -5.34
CA MET A 46 -10.41 6.10 -4.92
C MET A 46 -10.39 5.84 -3.43
N LYS A 47 -11.12 6.65 -2.66
CA LYS A 47 -11.20 6.45 -1.21
C LYS A 47 -11.86 5.10 -0.90
N ILE A 48 -11.19 4.28 -0.10
CA ILE A 48 -11.69 2.99 0.39
C ILE A 48 -11.78 3.04 1.92
N GLU A 49 -12.67 2.23 2.50
CA GLU A 49 -12.75 1.95 3.94
C GLU A 49 -12.36 0.49 4.22
N PRO A 50 -11.41 0.21 5.14
CA PRO A 50 -10.54 1.17 5.82
C PRO A 50 -9.57 1.88 4.86
N LEU A 51 -9.09 3.06 5.27
CA LEU A 51 -8.31 3.96 4.41
C LEU A 51 -7.11 3.28 3.73
N ASN A 52 -6.45 2.36 4.41
CA ASN A 52 -5.27 1.65 3.95
C ASN A 52 -5.56 0.26 3.35
N ASN A 53 -6.82 -0.07 3.04
CA ASN A 53 -7.18 -1.32 2.40
C ASN A 53 -6.74 -1.35 0.93
N LEU A 54 -6.12 -2.45 0.52
CA LEU A 54 -5.73 -2.73 -0.86
C LEU A 54 -6.42 -4.01 -1.32
N GLN A 55 -7.25 -3.91 -2.36
CA GLN A 55 -7.87 -5.06 -3.01
C GLN A 55 -6.98 -5.53 -4.16
N VAL A 56 -6.70 -6.83 -4.18
CA VAL A 56 -5.73 -7.44 -5.09
C VAL A 56 -6.41 -8.57 -5.85
N ALA A 57 -6.18 -8.61 -7.16
CA ALA A 57 -6.49 -9.75 -8.02
C ALA A 57 -5.18 -10.38 -8.49
N VAL A 58 -5.04 -11.69 -8.30
CA VAL A 58 -3.93 -12.49 -8.82
C VAL A 58 -4.49 -13.52 -9.79
N LYS A 59 -4.02 -13.49 -11.03
CA LYS A 59 -4.37 -14.46 -12.07
C LYS A 59 -3.29 -15.52 -12.18
N ASN A 60 -3.67 -16.75 -12.52
CA ASN A 60 -2.78 -17.74 -13.13
C ASN A 60 -3.49 -18.41 -14.33
N ASN A 61 -2.90 -19.48 -14.85
CA ASN A 61 -3.46 -20.27 -15.95
C ASN A 61 -4.73 -21.09 -15.61
N ARG A 62 -5.24 -21.04 -14.38
CA ARG A 62 -6.48 -21.70 -13.95
C ARG A 62 -7.61 -20.72 -13.69
N ASP A 63 -7.37 -19.66 -12.93
CA ASP A 63 -8.39 -18.68 -12.56
C ASP A 63 -7.78 -17.35 -12.05
N ILE A 64 -8.65 -16.43 -11.64
CA ILE A 64 -8.35 -15.18 -10.95
C ILE A 64 -8.81 -15.29 -9.50
N PHE A 65 -7.88 -15.00 -8.57
CA PHE A 65 -8.10 -15.06 -7.14
C PHE A 65 -8.07 -13.65 -6.56
N TYR A 66 -9.00 -13.36 -5.66
CA TYR A 66 -9.14 -12.05 -5.05
C TYR A 66 -8.85 -12.13 -3.56
N PHE A 67 -8.11 -11.15 -3.05
CA PHE A 67 -7.91 -10.96 -1.62
C PHE A 67 -7.74 -9.47 -1.29
N SER A 68 -7.74 -9.13 -0.01
CA SER A 68 -7.37 -7.80 0.45
C SER A 68 -6.30 -7.86 1.54
N CYS A 69 -5.49 -6.82 1.60
CA CYS A 69 -4.51 -6.62 2.66
C CYS A 69 -4.49 -5.15 3.10
N LEU A 70 -3.92 -4.90 4.28
CA LEU A 70 -3.76 -3.55 4.81
C LEU A 70 -2.35 -3.06 4.55
N ILE A 71 -2.23 -1.91 3.89
CA ILE A 71 -0.94 -1.25 3.68
C ILE A 71 -0.51 -0.63 5.02
N PRO A 72 0.66 -1.00 5.58
CA PRO A 72 1.21 -0.30 6.73
C PRO A 72 1.54 1.14 6.34
N LEU A 73 0.85 2.15 6.89
CA LEU A 73 0.96 3.54 6.42
C LEU A 73 2.39 4.10 6.44
N ASN A 74 3.26 3.57 7.30
CA ASN A 74 4.66 3.99 7.37
C ASN A 74 5.44 3.74 6.08
N VAL A 75 5.04 2.79 5.22
CA VAL A 75 5.71 2.55 3.92
C VAL A 75 5.41 3.65 2.89
N LEU A 76 4.42 4.51 3.17
CA LEU A 76 4.04 5.63 2.32
C LEU A 76 4.66 6.96 2.79
N PHE A 77 5.47 6.96 3.85
CA PHE A 77 6.17 8.17 4.28
C PHE A 77 7.32 8.47 3.32
N VAL A 78 7.33 9.70 2.79
CA VAL A 78 8.40 10.18 1.91
C VAL A 78 9.61 10.65 2.71
N GLU A 79 10.80 10.53 2.12
CA GLU A 79 12.05 10.93 2.78
C GLU A 79 12.09 12.44 3.11
N ASP A 80 11.54 13.28 2.23
CA ASP A 80 11.45 14.73 2.43
C ASP A 80 10.23 15.13 3.29
N GLY A 81 10.00 14.40 4.37
CA GLY A 81 8.91 14.67 5.33
C GLY A 81 9.28 15.67 6.44
N LYS A 82 10.53 16.16 6.47
CA LYS A 82 11.04 16.96 7.58
C LYS A 82 10.60 18.43 7.48
N MET A 83 9.73 18.86 8.39
CA MET A 83 9.27 20.24 8.45
C MET A 83 10.25 21.19 9.18
N LYS A 84 10.43 22.40 8.67
CA LYS A 84 11.18 23.48 9.37
C LYS A 84 10.41 23.92 10.62
N ARG A 85 11.13 24.20 11.72
CA ARG A 85 10.53 24.59 13.01
C ARG A 85 9.50 25.71 12.91
N GLN A 86 9.81 26.79 12.18
CA GLN A 86 8.90 27.93 12.02
C GLN A 86 7.62 27.53 11.26
N VAL A 87 7.75 26.70 10.22
CA VAL A 87 6.60 26.18 9.45
C VAL A 87 5.73 25.30 10.32
N PHE A 88 6.33 24.39 11.12
CA PHE A 88 5.60 23.53 12.03
C PHE A 88 4.75 24.32 13.04
N LEU A 89 5.32 25.33 13.69
CA LEU A 89 4.60 26.14 14.68
C LEU A 89 3.45 26.93 14.06
N ALA A 90 3.64 27.46 12.85
CA ALA A 90 2.58 28.17 12.13
C ALA A 90 1.46 27.20 11.73
N THR A 91 1.80 26.10 11.04
CA THR A 91 0.83 25.09 10.60
C THR A 91 0.06 24.49 11.77
N TRP A 92 0.72 24.19 12.90
CA TRP A 92 0.06 23.66 14.09
C TRP A 92 -0.97 24.63 14.68
N LYS A 93 -0.67 25.94 14.67
CA LYS A 93 -1.60 26.97 15.17
C LYS A 93 -2.82 27.13 14.26
N ASP A 94 -2.67 26.89 12.96
CA ASP A 94 -3.72 27.06 11.96
C ASP A 94 -4.69 25.87 11.87
N ILE A 95 -4.31 24.68 12.36
CA ILE A 95 -5.17 23.49 12.37
C ILE A 95 -6.30 23.66 13.42
N PRO A 96 -7.58 23.49 13.06
CA PRO A 96 -8.69 23.58 14.01
C PRO A 96 -8.57 22.56 15.14
N ASN A 97 -8.89 22.96 16.37
CA ASN A 97 -8.81 22.09 17.55
C ASN A 97 -9.67 20.81 17.44
N GLU A 98 -10.75 20.83 16.66
CA GLU A 98 -11.60 19.66 16.39
C GLU A 98 -10.89 18.53 15.61
N MET A 99 -9.80 18.85 14.91
CA MET A 99 -8.97 17.89 14.18
C MET A 99 -7.82 17.33 15.04
N ASN A 100 -7.74 17.71 16.32
CA ASN A 100 -6.71 17.24 17.23
C ASN A 100 -7.19 15.98 17.96
N PHE A 101 -6.57 14.85 17.65
CA PHE A 101 -6.87 13.56 18.25
C PHE A 101 -5.73 13.10 19.15
N SER A 102 -6.07 12.65 20.37
CA SER A 102 -5.10 12.11 21.33
C SER A 102 -5.16 10.60 21.39
N PHE A 103 -4.00 9.95 21.22
CA PHE A 103 -3.87 8.50 21.30
C PHE A 103 -2.92 8.12 22.44
N ARG A 104 -3.22 7.04 23.15
CA ARG A 104 -2.32 6.47 24.16
C ARG A 104 -1.54 5.32 23.54
N LEU A 105 -0.23 5.47 23.45
CA LEU A 105 0.67 4.36 23.10
C LEU A 105 0.62 3.34 24.24
N ARG A 106 0.09 2.16 23.97
CA ARG A 106 0.21 1.02 24.88
C ARG A 106 1.52 0.31 24.54
N LYS A 107 2.31 -0.04 25.56
CA LYS A 107 3.49 -0.90 25.35
C LYS A 107 3.05 -2.15 24.61
N VAL A 108 3.60 -2.37 23.42
CA VAL A 108 3.65 -3.70 22.81
C VAL A 108 4.80 -4.38 23.54
N ILE A 109 4.46 -5.28 24.46
CA ILE A 109 5.43 -6.17 25.12
C ILE A 109 5.73 -7.30 24.14
#